data_AF-A0A4Q9FHJ9-F1
#
_entry.id   AF-A0A4Q9FHJ9-F1
#
_cell.length_a   1.000
_cell.length_b   1.000
_cell.length_c   1.000
_cell.angle_alpha   90.00
_cell.angle_beta   90.00
_cell.angle_gamma   90.00
#
_symmetry.space_group_name_H-M   'P 1'
#
loop_
_entity.id
_entity.type
_entity.pdbx_description
1 polymer ?
#
loop_
_entity_poly.entity_id
_entity_poly.type
_entity_poly.pdbx_seq_one_letter_code
_entity_poly.pdbx_strand_id
1 'polypeptide(L)'
;MKKILLFGFIIVSINLHSQIMTRYFIEGVEIVDYVTLEICADSINGINNVELIAEKTTHKNQANIDQLVNYIKSFDYPKDGPLIGRCGNLAFSFMNPEFENLKLNENEIEECSKFRLGNYSYHHINHQDTKIKRRKKMQKEKSYKSRQIYSINWTSNSTYTLTYKRMSDDNLKNLIGEKIEVEILKLLDNDGYVYRSTSPKGIVYYGAIYKSKK
;
A
#
# COMPACT_ATOMS: atom_id res chain seq x y z
N MET A 1 9.40 -33.10 -22.65
CA MET A 1 10.46 -32.26 -22.04
C MET A 1 9.80 -31.09 -21.31
N LYS A 2 9.80 -31.10 -19.97
CA LYS A 2 9.19 -30.03 -19.16
C LYS A 2 10.12 -28.81 -19.17
N LYS A 3 9.65 -27.68 -19.70
CA LYS A 3 10.35 -26.39 -19.60
C LYS A 3 10.19 -25.89 -18.16
N ILE A 4 11.28 -25.89 -17.40
CA ILE A 4 11.36 -25.23 -16.10
C ILE A 4 11.63 -23.76 -16.41
N LEU A 5 10.60 -22.92 -16.28
CA LEU A 5 10.73 -21.47 -16.30
C LEU A 5 11.32 -21.05 -14.94
N LEU A 6 12.61 -20.73 -14.93
CA LEU A 6 13.24 -20.04 -13.80
C LEU A 6 12.71 -18.60 -13.78
N PHE A 7 11.87 -18.28 -12.81
CA PHE A 7 11.51 -16.90 -12.47
C PHE A 7 12.63 -16.31 -11.60
N GLY A 8 13.55 -15.58 -12.23
CA GLY A 8 14.61 -14.86 -11.54
C GLY A 8 14.15 -13.47 -11.11
N PHE A 9 14.15 -13.21 -9.80
CA PHE A 9 14.09 -11.84 -9.27
C PHE A 9 15.42 -11.14 -9.55
N ILE A 10 15.42 -10.09 -10.37
CA ILE A 10 16.56 -9.18 -10.48
C ILE A 10 16.46 -8.20 -9.30
N ILE A 11 17.19 -8.48 -8.23
CA ILE A 11 17.38 -7.54 -7.12
C ILE A 11 18.68 -6.78 -7.39
N VAL A 12 18.57 -5.57 -7.96
CA VAL A 12 19.73 -4.67 -8.11
C VAL A 12 20.03 -4.05 -6.74
N SER A 13 21.05 -4.57 -6.05
CA SER A 13 21.49 -4.05 -4.75
C SER A 13 22.35 -2.80 -4.94
N ILE A 14 21.75 -1.61 -4.78
CA ILE A 14 22.48 -0.36 -4.59
C ILE A 14 22.67 -0.15 -3.09
N ASN A 15 23.93 -0.14 -2.64
CA ASN A 15 24.33 0.09 -1.25
C ASN A 15 23.99 1.53 -0.82
N LEU A 16 22.79 1.71 -0.26
CA LEU A 16 22.36 2.88 0.50
C LEU A 16 21.61 2.34 1.71
N HIS A 17 22.09 2.64 2.94
CA HIS A 17 21.46 2.34 4.25
C HIS A 17 20.21 1.46 4.13
N SER A 18 20.41 0.14 4.12
CA SER A 18 19.41 -0.79 3.63
C SER A 18 18.08 -0.58 4.36
N GLN A 19 17.11 0.07 3.71
CA GLN A 19 15.76 0.14 4.24
C GLN A 19 15.05 -1.11 3.72
N ILE A 20 14.36 -1.83 4.61
CA ILE A 20 13.55 -2.98 4.21
C ILE A 20 12.53 -2.49 3.17
N MET A 21 12.62 -3.05 1.96
CA MET A 21 11.60 -2.81 0.94
C MET A 21 10.30 -3.46 1.40
N THR A 22 9.23 -2.67 1.51
CA THR A 22 7.91 -3.19 1.92
C THR A 22 6.96 -3.39 0.75
N ARG A 23 7.46 -3.25 -0.49
CA ARG A 23 6.64 -3.24 -1.71
C ARG A 23 7.36 -3.99 -2.82
N TYR A 24 6.68 -4.95 -3.41
CA TYR A 24 7.23 -5.83 -4.46
C TYR A 24 6.23 -6.00 -5.59
N PHE A 25 6.70 -6.04 -6.83
CA PHE A 25 5.90 -6.47 -7.96
C PHE A 25 6.03 -7.99 -8.12
N ILE A 26 4.89 -8.70 -8.06
CA ILE A 26 4.85 -10.16 -8.05
C ILE A 26 3.78 -10.65 -9.01
N GLU A 27 4.17 -11.56 -9.91
CA GLU A 27 3.25 -12.23 -10.85
C GLU A 27 2.12 -12.97 -10.13
N GLY A 28 0.95 -13.01 -10.78
CA GLY A 28 -0.23 -13.71 -10.25
C GLY A 28 -0.96 -12.98 -9.13
N VAL A 29 -0.56 -11.75 -8.78
CA VAL A 29 -1.35 -10.85 -7.95
C VAL A 29 -2.36 -10.11 -8.84
N GLU A 30 -3.64 -10.13 -8.49
CA GLU A 30 -4.68 -9.46 -9.28
C GLU A 30 -4.56 -7.92 -9.21
N ILE A 31 -4.54 -7.38 -7.98
CA ILE A 31 -4.39 -5.94 -7.72
C ILE A 31 -3.24 -5.69 -6.75
N VAL A 32 -3.49 -5.88 -5.46
CA VAL A 32 -2.51 -5.79 -4.39
C VAL A 32 -2.86 -6.86 -3.35
N ASP A 33 -1.87 -7.67 -3.02
CA ASP A 33 -1.90 -8.60 -1.92
C ASP A 33 -1.05 -8.10 -0.76
N TYR A 34 -1.40 -8.52 0.45
CA TYR A 34 -0.71 -8.16 1.66
C TYR A 34 -0.12 -9.40 2.32
N VAL A 35 1.12 -9.29 2.79
CA VAL A 35 1.75 -10.25 3.70
C VAL A 35 2.15 -9.48 4.96
N THR A 36 1.62 -9.89 6.11
CA THR A 36 1.95 -9.24 7.39
C THR A 36 2.80 -10.19 8.22
N LEU A 37 3.98 -9.73 8.62
CA LEU A 37 4.90 -10.49 9.45
C LEU A 37 5.02 -9.85 10.84
N GLU A 38 5.03 -10.65 11.89
CA GLU A 38 5.55 -10.24 13.20
C GLU A 38 7.05 -10.48 13.20
N ILE A 39 7.82 -9.44 13.54
CA ILE A 39 9.29 -9.45 13.54
C ILE A 39 9.75 -9.09 14.94
N CYS A 40 10.54 -9.97 15.55
CA CYS A 40 11.19 -9.73 16.83
C CYS A 40 12.69 -9.57 16.64
N ALA A 41 13.31 -8.70 17.43
CA ALA A 41 14.75 -8.52 17.42
C ALA A 41 15.34 -8.42 18.83
N ASP A 42 16.58 -8.88 18.99
CA ASP A 42 17.36 -8.77 20.21
C ASP A 42 18.78 -8.21 19.93
N SER A 43 19.46 -7.78 20.99
CA SER A 43 20.76 -7.10 20.89
C SER A 43 21.93 -8.03 20.53
N ILE A 44 21.72 -9.34 20.57
CA ILE A 44 22.73 -10.38 20.33
C ILE A 44 22.64 -10.89 18.89
N ASN A 45 21.43 -11.26 18.46
CA ASN A 45 21.14 -11.98 17.22
C ASN A 45 20.55 -11.08 16.13
N GLY A 46 20.22 -9.81 16.42
CA GLY A 46 19.45 -8.98 15.50
C GLY A 46 18.04 -9.53 15.37
N ILE A 47 17.53 -9.74 14.15
CA ILE A 47 16.22 -10.37 13.93
C ILE A 47 16.30 -11.84 14.35
N ASN A 48 15.57 -12.21 15.40
CA ASN A 48 15.60 -13.55 15.97
C ASN A 48 14.31 -14.36 15.72
N ASN A 49 13.20 -13.69 15.41
CA ASN A 49 11.95 -14.34 15.03
C ASN A 49 11.23 -13.58 13.91
N VAL A 50 10.63 -14.33 12.99
CA VAL A 50 9.80 -13.81 11.90
C VAL A 50 8.64 -14.80 11.67
N GLU A 51 7.43 -14.36 11.97
CA GLU A 51 6.22 -15.17 11.89
C GLU A 51 5.15 -14.53 11.01
N LEU A 52 4.37 -15.35 10.30
CA LEU A 52 3.26 -14.89 9.48
C LEU A 52 2.03 -14.61 10.34
N ILE A 53 1.47 -13.40 10.21
CA ILE A 53 0.17 -13.06 10.79
C ILE A 53 -0.90 -13.41 9.75
N ALA A 54 -1.43 -14.63 9.85
CA ALA A 54 -2.32 -15.21 8.85
C ALA A 54 -3.61 -14.38 8.65
N GLU A 55 -4.19 -13.85 9.72
CA GLU A 55 -5.42 -13.05 9.68
C GLU A 55 -5.24 -11.67 9.05
N LYS A 56 -4.00 -11.22 8.86
CA LYS A 56 -3.65 -9.96 8.17
C LYS A 56 -2.93 -10.17 6.85
N THR A 57 -2.96 -11.39 6.31
CA THR A 57 -2.31 -11.78 5.06
C THR A 57 -3.36 -12.21 4.04
N THR A 58 -3.37 -11.54 2.88
CA THR A 58 -4.25 -11.92 1.77
C THR A 58 -3.55 -12.80 0.75
N HIS A 59 -2.22 -12.67 0.60
CA HIS A 59 -1.45 -13.47 -0.35
C HIS A 59 -1.51 -14.96 0.01
N LYS A 60 -1.66 -15.81 -1.01
CA LYS A 60 -1.85 -17.27 -0.83
C LYS A 60 -0.67 -18.12 -1.30
N ASN A 61 0.25 -17.57 -2.08
CA ASN A 61 1.39 -18.34 -2.56
C ASN A 61 2.44 -18.46 -1.44
N GLN A 62 2.55 -19.66 -0.86
CA GLN A 62 3.47 -19.94 0.24
C GLN A 62 4.94 -19.76 -0.16
N ALA A 63 5.33 -20.07 -1.39
CA ALA A 63 6.71 -19.92 -1.83
C ALA A 63 7.16 -18.44 -1.80
N ASN A 64 6.28 -17.53 -2.21
CA ASN A 64 6.55 -16.08 -2.13
C ASN A 64 6.64 -15.60 -0.68
N ILE A 65 5.77 -16.12 0.21
CA ILE A 65 5.79 -15.80 1.64
C ILE A 65 7.09 -16.30 2.28
N ASP A 66 7.48 -17.55 2.02
CA ASP A 66 8.71 -18.15 2.56
C ASP A 66 9.94 -17.40 2.07
N GLN A 67 9.97 -16.99 0.80
CA GLN A 67 11.03 -16.16 0.25
C GLN A 67 11.14 -14.80 0.97
N LEU A 68 10.01 -14.14 1.24
CA LEU A 68 9.98 -12.90 2.00
C LEU A 68 10.46 -13.11 3.44
N VAL A 69 10.00 -14.15 4.13
CA VAL A 69 10.44 -14.49 5.49
C VAL A 69 11.95 -14.70 5.53
N ASN A 70 12.50 -15.46 4.58
CA ASN A 70 13.94 -15.70 4.49
C ASN A 70 14.73 -14.42 4.20
N TYR A 71 14.22 -13.56 3.31
CA TYR A 71 14.81 -12.24 3.05
C TYR A 71 14.87 -11.40 4.33
N ILE A 72 13.79 -11.33 5.11
CA ILE A 72 13.78 -10.57 6.37
C ILE A 72 14.73 -11.17 7.42
N LYS A 73 14.78 -12.50 7.54
CA LYS A 73 15.73 -13.18 8.44
C LYS A 73 17.20 -12.96 8.06
N SER A 74 17.48 -12.70 6.78
CA SER A 74 18.84 -12.43 6.30
C SER A 74 19.35 -11.02 6.61
N PHE A 75 18.49 -10.15 7.14
CA PHE A 75 18.80 -8.75 7.34
C PHE A 75 19.67 -8.54 8.59
N ASP A 76 20.80 -7.84 8.42
CA ASP A 76 21.65 -7.43 9.55
C ASP A 76 20.99 -6.26 10.29
N TYR A 77 20.35 -6.56 11.42
CA TYR A 77 19.55 -5.59 12.16
C TYR A 77 20.39 -4.83 13.20
N PRO A 78 20.38 -3.49 13.22
CA PRO A 78 21.19 -2.71 14.14
C PRO A 78 20.91 -3.03 15.61
N LYS A 79 21.96 -3.12 16.43
CA LYS A 79 21.88 -3.45 17.87
C LYS A 79 21.15 -2.40 18.70
N ASP A 80 20.98 -1.19 18.18
CA ASP A 80 20.23 -0.08 18.73
C ASP A 80 18.93 0.20 17.95
N GLY A 81 18.53 -0.74 17.08
CA GLY A 81 17.34 -0.63 16.25
C GLY A 81 16.04 -0.55 17.08
N PRO A 82 14.98 0.05 16.53
CA PRO A 82 13.75 0.29 17.27
C PRO A 82 13.04 -1.00 17.71
N LEU A 83 13.32 -2.17 17.16
CA LEU A 83 12.69 -3.44 17.56
C LEU A 83 13.48 -4.21 18.63
N ILE A 84 14.64 -3.73 19.07
CA ILE A 84 15.45 -4.44 20.06
C ILE A 84 14.67 -4.65 21.37
N GLY A 85 14.55 -5.91 21.79
CA GLY A 85 13.82 -6.31 22.99
C GLY A 85 12.29 -6.35 22.84
N ARG A 86 11.77 -6.23 21.62
CA ARG A 86 10.32 -6.28 21.35
C ARG A 86 10.01 -6.89 19.99
N CYS A 87 8.72 -7.11 19.75
CA CYS A 87 8.19 -7.53 18.45
C CYS A 87 7.38 -6.39 17.82
N GLY A 88 7.36 -6.36 16.49
CA GLY A 88 6.59 -5.40 15.72
C GLY A 88 6.00 -6.02 14.46
N ASN A 89 4.82 -5.54 14.08
CA ASN A 89 4.14 -6.01 12.87
C ASN A 89 4.56 -5.15 11.68
N LEU A 90 5.02 -5.80 10.61
CA LEU A 90 5.36 -5.16 9.35
C LEU A 90 4.52 -5.75 8.22
N ALA A 91 3.79 -4.89 7.53
CA ALA A 91 3.00 -5.26 6.36
C ALA A 91 3.77 -4.99 5.07
N PHE A 92 3.77 -5.97 4.19
CA PHE A 92 4.37 -5.94 2.86
C PHE A 92 3.26 -5.97 1.82
N SER A 93 3.42 -5.19 0.75
CA SER A 93 2.49 -5.13 -0.38
C SER A 93 3.10 -5.82 -1.59
N PHE A 94 2.44 -6.87 -2.06
CA PHE A 94 2.74 -7.51 -3.34
C PHE A 94 1.76 -6.96 -4.37
N MET A 95 2.26 -6.48 -5.50
CA MET A 95 1.48 -5.70 -6.46
C MET A 95 1.57 -6.34 -7.82
N ASN A 96 0.50 -6.22 -8.61
CA ASN A 96 0.53 -6.65 -10.00
C ASN A 96 1.58 -5.83 -10.79
N PRO A 97 2.58 -6.46 -11.43
CA PRO A 97 3.60 -5.79 -12.24
C PRO A 97 3.03 -4.92 -13.37
N GLU A 98 1.85 -5.26 -13.91
CA GLU A 98 1.21 -4.50 -14.98
C GLU A 98 1.03 -3.01 -14.61
N PHE A 99 0.81 -2.71 -13.33
CA PHE A 99 0.53 -1.34 -12.87
C PHE A 99 1.73 -0.41 -12.84
N GLU A 100 2.94 -0.92 -13.04
CA GLU A 100 4.14 -0.07 -13.07
C GLU A 100 4.06 0.94 -14.23
N ASN A 101 3.60 0.47 -15.39
CA ASN A 101 3.57 1.24 -16.63
C ASN A 101 2.14 1.46 -17.17
N LEU A 102 1.12 0.93 -16.49
CA LEU A 102 -0.27 1.06 -16.91
C LEU A 102 -0.72 2.52 -16.89
N LYS A 103 -1.39 2.93 -17.96
CA LYS A 103 -2.09 4.21 -18.07
C LYS A 103 -3.44 3.99 -18.73
N LEU A 104 -4.42 4.74 -18.25
CA LEU A 104 -5.75 4.77 -18.86
C LEU A 104 -5.69 5.37 -20.27
N ASN A 105 -6.54 4.86 -21.15
CA ASN A 105 -6.81 5.52 -22.43
C ASN A 105 -7.78 6.71 -22.25
N GLU A 106 -7.97 7.50 -23.31
CA GLU A 106 -8.78 8.73 -23.26
C GLU A 106 -10.23 8.50 -22.82
N ASN A 107 -10.86 7.40 -23.28
CA ASN A 107 -12.24 7.08 -22.90
C ASN A 107 -12.34 6.73 -21.42
N GLU A 108 -11.40 5.92 -20.91
CA GLU A 108 -11.35 5.56 -19.49
C GLU A 108 -11.05 6.77 -18.59
N ILE A 109 -10.24 7.71 -19.08
CA ILE A 109 -9.98 8.98 -18.38
C ILE A 109 -11.29 9.75 -18.22
N GLU A 110 -12.12 9.86 -19.26
CA GLU A 110 -13.39 10.59 -19.18
C GLU A 110 -14.35 9.95 -18.15
N GLU A 111 -14.42 8.62 -18.12
CA GLU A 111 -15.22 7.89 -17.15
C GLU A 111 -14.80 8.13 -15.70
N CYS A 112 -13.53 8.48 -15.44
CA CYS A 112 -13.04 8.72 -14.08
C CYS A 112 -13.76 9.89 -13.38
N SER A 113 -14.38 10.80 -14.14
CA SER A 113 -15.19 11.91 -13.61
C SER A 113 -16.28 11.43 -12.63
N LYS A 114 -16.80 10.20 -12.80
CA LYS A 114 -17.79 9.58 -11.90
C LYS A 114 -17.27 9.38 -10.48
N PHE A 115 -15.95 9.30 -10.27
CA PHE A 115 -15.35 9.09 -8.94
C PHE A 115 -15.13 10.38 -8.15
N ARG A 116 -15.42 11.55 -8.73
CA ARG A 116 -15.24 12.85 -8.05
C ARG A 116 -16.10 12.99 -6.81
N LEU A 117 -17.25 12.33 -6.77
CA LEU A 117 -18.24 12.42 -5.69
C LEU A 117 -18.76 11.03 -5.35
N GLY A 118 -18.84 10.69 -4.07
CA GLY A 118 -19.37 9.39 -3.68
C GLY A 118 -19.02 8.98 -2.26
N ASN A 119 -19.36 7.74 -1.95
CA ASN A 119 -18.88 7.03 -0.77
C ASN A 119 -18.09 5.82 -1.26
N TYR A 120 -16.96 5.56 -0.63
CA TYR A 120 -16.03 4.52 -1.03
C TYR A 120 -15.42 3.80 0.17
N SER A 121 -14.77 2.69 -0.10
CA SER A 121 -14.01 1.88 0.84
C SER A 121 -12.72 1.40 0.19
N TYR A 122 -11.67 1.28 1.00
CA TYR A 122 -10.41 0.70 0.54
C TYR A 122 -10.53 -0.81 0.37
N HIS A 123 -9.89 -1.34 -0.68
CA HIS A 123 -9.56 -2.75 -0.78
C HIS A 123 -8.20 -2.99 -0.13
N HIS A 124 -8.16 -2.89 1.20
CA HIS A 124 -6.93 -3.03 1.96
C HIS A 124 -7.22 -3.69 3.30
N ILE A 125 -6.48 -4.75 3.65
CA ILE A 125 -6.73 -5.56 4.85
C ILE A 125 -6.74 -4.73 6.15
N ASN A 126 -5.80 -3.80 6.30
CA ASN A 126 -5.73 -2.91 7.47
C ASN A 126 -6.70 -1.70 7.47
N HIS A 127 -7.43 -1.47 6.37
CA HIS A 127 -8.33 -0.32 6.23
C HIS A 127 -9.74 -0.71 5.78
N GLN A 128 -10.14 -1.98 5.96
CA GLN A 128 -11.43 -2.50 5.54
C GLN A 128 -12.62 -1.77 6.19
N ASP A 129 -12.45 -1.27 7.42
CA ASP A 129 -13.49 -0.53 8.15
C ASP A 129 -13.54 0.97 7.79
N THR A 130 -12.60 1.44 6.95
CA THR A 130 -12.46 2.84 6.62
C THR A 130 -13.43 3.24 5.53
N LYS A 131 -14.35 4.13 5.89
CA LYS A 131 -15.35 4.72 4.99
C LYS A 131 -14.85 6.06 4.49
N ILE A 132 -14.78 6.20 3.18
CA ILE A 132 -14.37 7.41 2.47
C ILE A 132 -15.63 8.13 1.99
N LYS A 133 -15.82 9.38 2.38
CA LYS A 133 -16.89 10.25 1.90
C LYS A 133 -16.28 11.40 1.10
N ARG A 134 -16.43 11.36 -0.22
CA ARG A 134 -15.87 12.37 -1.13
C ARG A 134 -16.92 13.38 -1.56
N ARG A 135 -16.54 14.65 -1.57
CA ARG A 135 -17.32 15.83 -1.97
C ARG A 135 -16.44 16.72 -2.85
N LYS A 136 -17.05 17.73 -3.48
CA LYS A 136 -16.41 18.57 -4.52
C LYS A 136 -15.02 19.10 -4.15
N LYS A 137 -14.80 19.49 -2.90
CA LYS A 137 -13.53 20.03 -2.39
C LYS A 137 -13.00 19.32 -1.15
N MET A 138 -13.64 18.23 -0.71
CA MET A 138 -13.29 17.58 0.55
C MET A 138 -13.46 16.06 0.50
N GLN A 139 -12.52 15.34 1.09
CA GLN A 139 -12.63 13.92 1.40
C GLN A 139 -12.58 13.73 2.91
N LYS A 140 -13.52 12.95 3.46
CA LYS A 140 -13.55 12.58 4.89
C LYS A 140 -13.41 11.07 4.98
N GLU A 141 -12.46 10.62 5.77
CA GLU A 141 -12.23 9.21 6.04
C GLU A 141 -12.52 8.94 7.51
N LYS A 142 -13.28 7.89 7.78
CA LYS A 142 -13.68 7.50 9.13
C LYS A 142 -13.57 5.98 9.26
N SER A 143 -12.78 5.56 10.24
CA SER A 143 -12.73 4.19 10.75
C SER A 143 -13.35 4.14 12.15
N TYR A 144 -13.30 2.99 12.83
CA TYR A 144 -13.69 2.92 14.24
C TYR A 144 -12.82 3.82 15.14
N LYS A 145 -11.50 3.91 14.85
CA LYS A 145 -10.51 4.57 15.72
C LYS A 145 -10.04 5.93 15.22
N SER A 146 -10.27 6.26 13.96
CA SER A 146 -9.68 7.43 13.33
C SER A 146 -10.65 8.21 12.46
N ARG A 147 -10.39 9.51 12.37
CA ARG A 147 -11.06 10.44 11.49
C ARG A 147 -10.04 11.35 10.83
N GLN A 148 -10.04 11.33 9.50
CA GLN A 148 -9.11 12.09 8.69
C GLN A 148 -9.93 12.95 7.70
N ILE A 149 -9.50 14.18 7.50
CA ILE A 149 -10.13 15.13 6.58
C ILE A 149 -9.06 15.69 5.66
N TYR A 150 -9.35 15.61 4.37
CA TYR A 150 -8.52 16.11 3.30
C TYR A 150 -9.27 17.15 2.48
N SER A 151 -8.53 18.14 1.98
CA SER A 151 -8.97 18.91 0.81
C SER A 151 -8.64 18.09 -0.43
N ILE A 152 -9.58 17.96 -1.37
CA ILE A 152 -9.33 17.29 -2.64
C ILE A 152 -9.35 18.31 -3.78
N ASN A 153 -8.36 18.22 -4.67
CA ASN A 153 -8.30 19.02 -5.89
C ASN A 153 -8.04 18.10 -7.08
N TRP A 154 -8.99 18.04 -8.01
CA TRP A 154 -8.84 17.26 -9.25
C TRP A 154 -8.09 18.10 -10.28
N THR A 155 -6.95 17.59 -10.76
CA THR A 155 -6.15 18.23 -11.80
C THR A 155 -6.52 17.71 -13.20
N SER A 156 -7.07 16.50 -13.28
CA SER A 156 -7.74 15.96 -14.47
C SER A 156 -8.95 15.11 -14.07
N ASN A 157 -9.49 14.29 -14.99
CA ASN A 157 -10.50 13.31 -14.61
C ASN A 157 -9.91 12.10 -13.87
N SER A 158 -8.65 11.71 -14.15
CA SER A 158 -7.98 10.56 -13.53
C SER A 158 -6.94 10.94 -12.47
N THR A 159 -6.61 12.22 -12.28
CA THR A 159 -5.61 12.68 -11.31
C THR A 159 -6.17 13.70 -10.33
N TYR A 160 -5.77 13.57 -9.06
CA TYR A 160 -6.14 14.47 -7.99
C TYR A 160 -5.10 14.53 -6.88
N THR A 161 -5.11 15.64 -6.15
CA THR A 161 -4.30 15.84 -4.96
C THR A 161 -5.17 15.83 -3.71
N LEU A 162 -4.73 15.12 -2.67
CA LEU A 162 -5.27 15.21 -1.32
C LEU A 162 -4.32 16.03 -0.45
N THR A 163 -4.83 17.08 0.18
CA THR A 163 -4.07 17.86 1.16
C THR A 163 -4.58 17.55 2.55
N TYR A 164 -3.69 17.13 3.46
CA TYR A 164 -4.02 16.87 4.86
C TYR A 164 -4.60 18.15 5.51
N LYS A 165 -5.81 18.08 6.07
CA LYS A 165 -6.45 19.22 6.75
C LYS A 165 -6.69 18.98 8.23
N ARG A 166 -7.14 17.79 8.61
CA ARG A 166 -7.37 17.44 10.02
C ARG A 166 -7.18 15.95 10.24
N MET A 167 -6.36 15.60 11.22
CA MET A 167 -6.05 14.21 11.58
C MET A 167 -6.40 13.98 13.05
N SER A 168 -7.07 12.87 13.35
CA SER A 168 -7.26 12.42 14.73
C SER A 168 -6.04 11.69 15.29
N ASP A 169 -5.24 11.06 14.42
CA ASP A 169 -4.00 10.38 14.79
C ASP A 169 -2.89 11.42 14.96
N ASP A 170 -2.26 11.43 16.13
CA ASP A 170 -1.18 12.35 16.48
C ASP A 170 0.03 12.18 15.57
N ASN A 171 0.30 10.96 15.11
CA ASN A 171 1.43 10.66 14.22
C ASN A 171 1.27 11.27 12.81
N LEU A 172 0.04 11.67 12.45
CA LEU A 172 -0.28 12.27 11.16
C LEU A 172 -0.49 13.79 11.24
N LYS A 173 -0.52 14.38 12.45
CA LYS A 173 -0.76 15.82 12.61
C LYS A 173 0.35 16.67 11.99
N ASN A 174 1.59 16.20 12.02
CA ASN A 174 2.72 16.86 11.38
C ASN A 174 2.62 16.92 9.85
N LEU A 175 1.73 16.14 9.23
CA LEU A 175 1.50 16.16 7.79
C LEU A 175 0.46 17.19 7.36
N ILE A 176 -0.18 17.92 8.28
CA ILE A 176 -1.19 18.93 7.91
C ILE A 176 -0.60 19.98 6.97
N GLY A 177 -1.25 20.19 5.83
CA GLY A 177 -0.77 21.07 4.75
C GLY A 177 -0.01 20.33 3.64
N GLU A 178 0.54 19.15 3.92
CA GLU A 178 1.23 18.32 2.94
C GLU A 178 0.28 17.70 1.92
N LYS A 179 0.84 17.20 0.81
CA LYS A 179 0.09 16.72 -0.35
C LYS A 179 0.37 15.25 -0.65
N ILE A 180 -0.70 14.52 -0.95
CA ILE A 180 -0.65 13.20 -1.58
C ILE A 180 -1.13 13.37 -3.00
N GLU A 181 -0.30 12.99 -3.96
CA GLU A 181 -0.68 12.94 -5.37
C GLU A 181 -1.31 11.58 -5.65
N VAL A 182 -2.42 11.55 -6.39
CA VAL A 182 -3.14 10.32 -6.71
C VAL A 182 -3.49 10.29 -8.18
N GLU A 183 -3.22 9.15 -8.81
CA GLU A 183 -3.53 8.84 -10.19
C GLU A 183 -4.32 7.53 -10.26
N ILE A 184 -5.41 7.55 -11.02
CA ILE A 184 -6.21 6.36 -11.33
C ILE A 184 -5.54 5.65 -12.50
N LEU A 185 -5.22 4.36 -12.30
CA LEU A 185 -4.49 3.53 -13.27
C LEU A 185 -5.39 2.58 -14.06
N LYS A 186 -6.48 2.10 -13.44
CA LYS A 186 -7.37 1.09 -14.02
C LYS A 186 -8.78 1.23 -13.45
N LEU A 187 -9.79 1.11 -14.30
CA LEU A 187 -11.19 1.00 -13.88
C LEU A 187 -11.55 -0.45 -13.56
N LEU A 188 -12.40 -0.66 -12.56
CA LEU A 188 -12.85 -1.99 -12.12
C LEU A 188 -14.36 -2.12 -12.33
N ASP A 189 -14.80 -3.32 -12.75
CA ASP A 189 -16.19 -3.61 -13.13
C ASP A 189 -17.22 -3.33 -12.03
N ASN A 190 -16.80 -3.38 -10.77
CA ASN A 190 -17.64 -3.17 -9.59
C ASN A 190 -17.69 -1.70 -9.13
N ASP A 191 -17.64 -0.75 -10.07
CA ASP A 191 -17.58 0.69 -9.78
C ASP A 191 -16.38 1.06 -8.88
N GLY A 192 -15.26 0.38 -9.09
CA GLY A 192 -14.00 0.62 -8.42
C GLY A 192 -12.93 1.17 -9.34
N TYR A 193 -11.77 1.46 -8.75
CA TYR A 193 -10.57 1.75 -9.51
C TYR A 193 -9.30 1.39 -8.74
N VAL A 194 -8.25 1.04 -9.49
CA VAL A 194 -6.87 0.93 -9.00
C VAL A 194 -6.23 2.31 -9.06
N TYR A 195 -5.46 2.67 -8.05
CA TYR A 195 -4.73 3.92 -8.01
C TYR A 195 -3.27 3.72 -7.64
N ARG A 196 -2.46 4.68 -8.08
CA ARG A 196 -1.13 4.97 -7.58
C ARG A 196 -1.17 6.27 -6.79
N SER A 197 -0.54 6.30 -5.63
CA SER A 197 -0.41 7.52 -4.84
C SER A 197 1.01 7.76 -4.38
N THR A 198 1.46 9.01 -4.46
CA THR A 198 2.77 9.45 -4.00
C THR A 198 2.58 10.29 -2.74
N SER A 199 3.19 9.84 -1.64
CA SER A 199 3.18 10.56 -0.36
C SER A 199 4.06 11.83 -0.42
N PRO A 200 3.96 12.74 0.56
CA PRO A 200 4.82 13.92 0.64
C PRO A 200 6.32 13.59 0.65
N LYS A 201 6.69 12.39 1.10
CA LYS A 201 8.07 11.90 1.15
C LYS A 201 8.52 11.20 -0.14
N GLY A 202 7.74 11.26 -1.22
CA GLY A 202 8.03 10.58 -2.48
C GLY A 202 7.78 9.07 -2.48
N ILE A 203 7.28 8.51 -1.37
CA ILE A 203 6.95 7.08 -1.29
C ILE A 203 5.70 6.80 -2.11
N VAL A 204 5.79 5.83 -3.03
CA VAL A 204 4.70 5.39 -3.91
C VAL A 204 3.94 4.23 -3.27
N TYR A 205 2.61 4.28 -3.36
CA TYR A 205 1.68 3.24 -2.92
C TYR A 205 0.72 2.90 -4.04
N TYR A 206 0.27 1.65 -4.05
CA TYR A 206 -0.78 1.16 -4.95
C TYR A 206 -1.92 0.60 -4.10
N GLY A 207 -3.12 0.65 -4.64
CA GLY A 207 -4.29 0.05 -4.00
C GLY A 207 -5.52 0.16 -4.86
N ALA A 208 -6.64 -0.34 -4.34
CA ALA A 208 -7.94 -0.18 -4.97
C ALA A 208 -8.95 0.47 -4.03
N ILE A 209 -9.86 1.23 -4.63
CA ILE A 209 -11.00 1.85 -3.97
C ILE A 209 -12.26 1.38 -4.68
N TYR A 210 -13.25 0.94 -3.90
CA TYR A 210 -14.57 0.54 -4.40
C TYR A 210 -15.63 1.50 -3.92
N LYS A 211 -16.62 1.78 -4.78
CA LYS A 211 -17.81 2.53 -4.37
C LYS A 211 -18.60 1.71 -3.36
N SER A 212 -18.89 2.30 -2.21
CA SER A 212 -19.68 1.63 -1.18
C SER A 212 -21.15 1.57 -1.63
N LYS A 213 -21.74 0.38 -1.60
CA LYS A 213 -23.20 0.22 -1.73
C LYS A 213 -23.87 0.92 -0.54
N LYS A 214 -24.95 1.64 -0.81
CA LYS A 214 -25.74 2.34 0.23
C LYS A 214 -26.40 1.35 1.16
#